data_AF-A0A820EBU7-F1
#
_entry.id   AF-A0A820EBU7-F1
#
_cell.length_a   1.000
_cell.length_b   1.000
_cell.length_c   1.000
_cell.angle_alpha   90.00
_cell.angle_beta   90.00
_cell.angle_gamma   90.00
#
_symmetry.space_group_name_H-M   'P 1'
#
loop_
_entity.id
_entity.type
_entity.pdbx_description
1 polymer ?
#
loop_
_entity_poly.entity_id
_entity_poly.type
_entity_poly.pdbx_seq_one_letter_code
_entity_poly.pdbx_strand_id
1 'polypeptide(L)'
;MSRCLPYRVECTEKCLQAQNDALNSTFFILRQTGPTAFVIKDDDERIFKIFLGDPHKCTCSTFQRDRELCKHICWLFLKRFRVPRTNPMLWQRGLVEREINELLRELTQDNDEKNKSNLNYKIK
;
A
#
# COMPACT_ATOMS: atom_id res chain seq x y z
N MET A 1 13.28 -16.30 -6.98
CA MET A 1 13.59 -15.31 -5.92
C MET A 1 13.06 -15.84 -4.61
N SER A 2 13.95 -15.94 -3.61
CA SER A 2 13.60 -16.41 -2.27
C SER A 2 13.08 -15.22 -1.45
N ARG A 3 11.94 -15.38 -0.79
CA ARG A 3 11.37 -14.37 0.11
C ARG A 3 12.27 -14.16 1.34
N CYS A 4 12.47 -12.92 1.77
CA CYS A 4 13.22 -12.58 2.98
C CYS A 4 12.46 -12.95 4.26
N LEU A 5 11.12 -12.95 4.21
CA LEU A 5 10.24 -13.24 5.34
C LEU A 5 9.23 -14.33 4.98
N PRO A 6 8.81 -15.18 5.95
CA PRO A 6 7.79 -16.19 5.72
C PRO A 6 6.44 -15.55 5.39
N TYR A 7 5.71 -16.17 4.48
CA TYR A 7 4.39 -15.69 4.06
C TYR A 7 3.35 -16.06 5.10
N ARG A 8 2.50 -15.10 5.43
CA ARG A 8 1.45 -15.26 6.42
C ARG A 8 0.19 -15.79 5.78
N VAL A 9 -0.35 -16.83 6.40
CA VAL A 9 -1.65 -17.42 6.04
C VAL A 9 -2.79 -16.62 6.67
N GLU A 10 -2.53 -15.91 7.76
CA GLU A 10 -3.56 -15.17 8.53
C GLU A 10 -3.13 -13.73 8.83
N CYS A 11 -4.12 -12.85 8.91
CA CYS A 11 -3.95 -11.46 9.34
C CYS A 11 -3.76 -11.40 10.86
N THR A 12 -2.62 -10.88 11.32
CA THR A 12 -2.39 -10.68 12.75
C THR A 12 -3.28 -9.57 13.31
N GLU A 13 -3.59 -9.60 14.60
CA GLU A 13 -4.40 -8.55 15.25
C GLU A 13 -3.83 -7.14 15.03
N LYS A 14 -2.51 -6.99 15.11
CA LYS A 14 -1.81 -5.72 14.82
C LYS A 14 -2.00 -5.26 13.38
N CYS A 15 -1.92 -6.19 12.42
CA CYS A 15 -2.16 -5.88 11.02
C CYS A 15 -3.63 -5.46 10.80
N LEU A 16 -4.56 -6.17 11.43
CA LEU A 16 -5.99 -5.89 11.38
C LEU A 16 -6.32 -4.49 11.91
N GLN A 17 -5.73 -4.12 13.05
CA GLN A 17 -5.83 -2.79 13.65
C GLN A 17 -5.24 -1.72 12.73
N ALA A 18 -4.02 -1.95 12.22
CA ALA A 18 -3.38 -1.02 11.29
C ALA A 18 -4.18 -0.80 10.00
N GLN A 19 -4.90 -1.83 9.51
CA GLN A 19 -5.82 -1.70 8.38
C GLN A 19 -7.04 -0.86 8.74
N ASN A 20 -7.63 -1.04 9.92
CA ASN A 20 -8.75 -0.22 10.37
C ASN A 20 -8.33 1.26 10.52
N ASP A 21 -7.18 1.52 11.13
CA ASP A 21 -6.62 2.87 11.26
C ASP A 21 -6.40 3.50 9.89
N ALA A 22 -5.85 2.72 8.94
CA ALA A 22 -5.64 3.17 7.57
C ALA A 22 -6.95 3.48 6.82
N LEU A 23 -8.05 2.80 7.09
CA LEU A 23 -9.34 3.09 6.44
C LEU A 23 -9.94 4.42 6.89
N ASN A 24 -9.75 4.74 8.19
CA ASN A 24 -10.25 5.94 8.83
C ASN A 24 -9.35 7.16 8.60
N SER A 25 -8.08 6.94 8.26
CA SER A 25 -7.09 7.99 8.00
C SER A 25 -7.10 8.53 6.55
N THR A 26 -6.74 9.80 6.41
CA THR A 26 -6.67 10.53 5.13
C THR A 26 -5.28 11.10 4.88
N PHE A 27 -4.42 10.31 4.24
CA PHE A 27 -3.06 10.74 3.95
C PHE A 27 -2.93 11.37 2.56
N PHE A 28 -1.93 12.23 2.40
CA PHE A 28 -1.59 12.85 1.12
C PHE A 28 -0.25 12.33 0.62
N ILE A 29 -0.17 11.92 -0.65
CA ILE A 29 1.10 11.56 -1.28
C ILE A 29 1.78 12.85 -1.73
N LEU A 30 2.90 13.20 -1.08
CA LEU A 30 3.71 14.37 -1.43
C LEU A 30 4.62 14.10 -2.62
N ARG A 31 5.23 12.90 -2.65
CA ARG A 31 6.16 12.51 -3.71
C ARG A 31 6.13 11.00 -3.92
N GLN A 32 6.24 10.57 -5.17
CA GLN A 32 6.44 9.19 -5.54
C GLN A 32 7.81 9.07 -6.24
N THR A 33 8.67 8.16 -5.78
CA THR A 33 9.99 7.89 -6.38
C THR A 33 10.01 6.46 -6.89
N GLY A 34 9.74 6.29 -8.19
CA GLY A 34 9.56 4.97 -8.79
C GLY A 34 8.20 4.34 -8.42
N PRO A 35 7.99 3.06 -8.75
CA PRO A 35 6.69 2.41 -8.57
C PRO A 35 6.38 2.03 -7.12
N THR A 36 7.40 1.92 -6.27
CA THR A 36 7.27 1.35 -4.92
C THR A 36 7.67 2.27 -3.77
N ALA A 37 8.26 3.44 -4.04
CA ALA A 37 8.67 4.37 -2.98
C ALA A 37 7.77 5.60 -2.95
N PHE A 38 7.28 5.94 -1.75
CA PHE A 38 6.32 7.01 -1.52
C PHE A 38 6.76 7.88 -0.35
N VAL A 39 6.50 9.17 -0.44
CA VAL A 39 6.58 10.13 0.65
C VAL A 39 5.17 10.64 0.88
N ILE A 40 4.64 10.41 2.09
CA ILE A 40 3.29 10.80 2.45
C ILE A 40 3.28 11.79 3.61
N LYS A 41 2.23 12.60 3.70
CA LYS A 41 1.87 13.43 4.84
C LYS A 41 0.66 12.78 5.52
N ASP A 42 0.77 12.48 6.82
CA ASP A 42 -0.32 11.89 7.59
C ASP A 42 -1.30 12.95 8.14
N ASP A 43 -2.32 12.49 8.86
CA ASP A 43 -3.34 13.35 9.48
C ASP A 43 -2.74 14.33 10.51
N ASP A 44 -1.61 13.97 11.14
CA ASP A 44 -0.86 14.80 12.10
C ASP A 44 0.12 15.76 11.40
N GLU A 45 -0.02 15.93 10.08
CA GLU A 45 0.85 16.72 9.21
C GLU A 45 2.31 16.26 9.15
N ARG A 46 2.62 15.04 9.60
CA ARG A 46 3.98 14.49 9.64
C ARG A 46 4.31 13.78 8.36
N ILE A 47 5.58 13.90 7.95
CA ILE A 47 6.07 13.34 6.70
C ILE A 47 6.73 11.99 6.94
N PHE A 48 6.27 10.97 6.21
CA PHE A 48 6.83 9.62 6.27
C PHE A 48 7.28 9.13 4.91
N LYS A 49 8.41 8.41 4.89
CA LYS A 49 8.91 7.71 3.70
C LYS A 49 8.55 6.23 3.82
N ILE A 50 8.00 5.69 2.75
CA ILE A 50 7.54 4.31 2.64
C ILE A 50 8.18 3.69 1.42
N PHE A 51 8.62 2.44 1.55
CA PHE A 51 9.14 1.63 0.46
C PHE A 51 8.46 0.26 0.47
N LEU A 52 7.84 -0.09 -0.65
CA LEU A 52 7.24 -1.41 -0.88
C LEU A 52 8.25 -2.33 -1.59
N GLY A 53 8.35 -3.57 -1.13
CA GLY A 53 9.36 -4.53 -1.56
C GLY A 53 9.50 -5.63 -0.51
N ASP A 54 10.63 -6.34 -0.50
CA ASP A 54 10.88 -7.44 0.41
C ASP A 54 12.12 -7.20 1.29
N PRO A 55 11.97 -6.72 2.54
CA PRO A 55 10.74 -6.36 3.24
C PRO A 55 10.27 -4.91 2.97
N HIS A 56 9.03 -4.61 3.35
CA HIS A 56 8.53 -3.24 3.41
C HIS A 56 9.32 -2.39 4.40
N LYS A 57 9.37 -1.07 4.17
CA LYS A 57 10.01 -0.12 5.07
C LYS A 57 9.13 1.11 5.26
N CYS A 58 9.01 1.59 6.49
CA CYS A 58 8.37 2.87 6.81
C CYS A 58 9.19 3.61 7.87
N THR A 59 9.26 4.94 7.77
CA THR A 59 9.99 5.78 8.74
C THR A 59 9.17 6.13 9.99
N CYS A 60 7.97 5.59 10.17
CA CYS A 60 7.19 5.87 11.38
C CYS A 60 7.70 5.09 12.61
N SER A 61 7.50 5.67 13.79
CA SER A 61 7.95 5.09 15.06
C SER A 61 7.34 3.71 15.34
N THR A 62 6.05 3.51 15.05
CA THR A 62 5.37 2.22 15.22
C THR A 62 6.03 1.11 14.40
N PHE A 63 6.37 1.40 13.13
CA PHE A 63 7.04 0.43 12.26
C PHE A 63 8.45 0.13 12.76
N GLN A 64 9.21 1.16 13.14
CA GLN A 64 10.59 0.98 13.61
C GLN A 64 10.68 0.19 14.91
N ARG A 65 9.72 0.39 15.83
CA ARG A 65 9.67 -0.31 17.11
C ARG A 65 9.19 -1.75 16.96
N ASP A 66 8.05 -1.95 16.30
CA ASP A 66 7.36 -3.25 16.31
C ASP A 66 7.84 -4.14 15.14
N ARG A 67 8.49 -3.56 14.13
CA ARG A 67 8.90 -4.20 12.87
C ARG A 67 7.73 -4.91 12.16
N GLU A 68 6.54 -4.37 12.34
CA GLU A 68 5.26 -4.91 11.87
C GLU A 68 4.57 -3.93 10.91
N LEU A 69 3.58 -4.39 10.14
CA LEU A 69 2.79 -3.53 9.25
C LEU A 69 2.16 -2.37 10.01
N CYS A 70 2.39 -1.15 9.53
CA CYS A 70 1.86 0.07 10.11
C CYS A 70 0.70 0.65 9.28
N LYS A 71 -0.08 1.56 9.88
CA LYS A 71 -1.19 2.24 9.20
C LYS A 71 -0.80 2.86 7.85
N HIS A 72 0.43 3.37 7.73
CA HIS A 72 0.91 3.99 6.49
C HIS A 72 1.07 3.00 5.32
N ILE A 73 1.63 1.81 5.60
CA ILE A 73 1.77 0.75 4.58
C ILE A 73 0.38 0.21 4.22
N CYS A 74 -0.46 -0.07 5.21
CA CYS A 74 -1.84 -0.50 4.99
C CYS A 74 -2.66 0.52 4.18
N TRP A 75 -2.46 1.82 4.42
CA TRP A 75 -3.14 2.89 3.70
C TRP A 75 -2.76 2.92 2.22
N LEU A 76 -1.47 2.71 1.89
CA LEU A 76 -1.07 2.57 0.49
C LEU A 76 -1.82 1.42 -0.17
N PHE A 77 -1.83 0.23 0.43
CA PHE A 77 -2.55 -0.91 -0.14
C PHE A 77 -4.04 -0.65 -0.32
N LEU A 78 -4.72 -0.17 0.72
CA LEU A 78 -6.18 -0.03 0.74
C LEU A 78 -6.70 1.17 -0.07
N LYS A 79 -6.01 2.32 -0.02
CA LYS A 79 -6.51 3.57 -0.61
C LYS A 79 -5.80 3.89 -1.93
N ARG A 80 -4.49 3.69 -2.00
CA ARG A 80 -3.70 4.03 -3.20
C ARG A 80 -3.70 2.93 -4.25
N PHE A 81 -3.52 1.67 -3.84
CA PHE A 81 -3.55 0.49 -4.70
C PHE A 81 -4.95 -0.16 -4.77
N ARG A 82 -5.88 0.25 -3.89
CA ARG A 82 -7.26 -0.26 -3.82
C ARG A 82 -7.37 -1.78 -3.64
N VAL A 83 -6.35 -2.38 -3.05
CA VAL A 83 -6.34 -3.82 -2.82
C VAL A 83 -7.35 -4.15 -1.70
N PRO A 84 -8.26 -5.12 -1.89
CA PRO A 84 -9.23 -5.50 -0.88
C PRO A 84 -8.58 -5.98 0.42
N ARG A 85 -9.23 -5.67 1.57
CA ARG A 85 -8.76 -6.08 2.89
C ARG A 85 -8.59 -7.60 3.07
N THR A 86 -9.40 -8.36 2.33
CA THR A 86 -9.40 -9.83 2.34
C THR A 86 -8.22 -10.42 1.56
N ASN A 87 -7.50 -9.61 0.79
CA ASN A 87 -6.36 -10.10 0.02
C ASN A 87 -5.17 -10.37 0.97
N PRO A 88 -4.63 -11.61 0.98
CA PRO A 88 -3.50 -11.97 1.82
C PRO A 88 -2.22 -11.14 1.59
N MET A 89 -2.08 -10.48 0.42
CA MET A 89 -0.96 -9.58 0.15
C MET A 89 -0.84 -8.44 1.17
N LEU A 90 -1.96 -7.97 1.74
CA LEU A 90 -1.95 -6.92 2.77
C LEU A 90 -1.41 -7.38 4.11
N TRP A 91 -1.31 -8.69 4.34
CA TRP A 91 -0.85 -9.25 5.60
C TRP A 91 0.67 -9.47 5.59
N GLN A 92 1.27 -9.43 4.39
CA GLN A 92 2.67 -9.72 4.19
C GLN A 92 3.54 -8.53 4.61
N ARG A 93 4.64 -8.82 5.31
CA ARG A 93 5.64 -7.82 5.71
C ARG A 93 6.59 -7.43 4.57
N GLY A 94 6.51 -8.14 3.46
CA GLY A 94 7.25 -7.87 2.24
C GLY A 94 6.55 -8.54 1.06
N LEU A 95 6.73 -7.95 -0.12
CA LEU A 95 6.26 -8.50 -1.38
C LEU A 95 7.45 -8.69 -2.30
N VAL A 96 7.57 -9.89 -2.88
CA VAL A 96 8.60 -10.19 -3.88
C VAL A 96 8.28 -9.48 -5.19
N GLU A 97 9.26 -9.39 -6.10
CA GLU A 97 9.12 -8.66 -7.36
C GLU A 97 7.87 -9.07 -8.18
N ARG A 98 7.56 -10.37 -8.23
CA ARG A 98 6.34 -10.87 -8.90
C ARG A 98 5.07 -10.28 -8.30
N GLU A 99 4.96 -10.27 -6.97
CA GLU A 99 3.81 -9.76 -6.23
C GLU A 99 3.69 -8.23 -6.37
N ILE A 100 4.82 -7.51 -6.35
CA ILE A 100 4.85 -6.07 -6.66
C ILE A 100 4.36 -5.81 -8.09
N ASN A 101 4.81 -6.60 -9.07
CA ASN A 101 4.39 -6.43 -10.46
C ASN A 101 2.89 -6.72 -10.66
N GLU A 102 2.32 -7.69 -9.96
CA GLU A 102 0.88 -7.96 -9.95
C GLU A 102 0.10 -6.74 -9.43
N LEU A 103 0.54 -6.20 -8.30
CA LEU A 103 -0.06 -5.02 -7.67
C LEU A 103 0.03 -3.74 -8.53
N LEU A 104 1.10 -3.60 -9.32
CA LEU A 104 1.27 -2.48 -10.26
C LEU A 104 0.42 -2.64 -11.52
N ARG A 105 0.18 -3.87 -11.99
CA ARG A 105 -0.67 -4.13 -13.17
C ARG A 105 -2.12 -3.78 -12.91
N GLU A 106 -2.64 -4.15 -11.74
CA GLU A 106 -4.02 -3.82 -11.34
C GLU A 106 -4.26 -2.31 -11.36
N LEU A 107 -3.29 -1.52 -10.89
CA LEU A 107 -3.36 -0.06 -10.96
C LEU A 107 -3.44 0.51 -12.37
N THR A 108 -2.70 -0.07 -13.33
CA THR A 108 -2.70 0.42 -14.71
C THR A 108 -4.02 0.15 -15.40
N GLN A 109 -4.59 -1.04 -15.20
CA GLN A 109 -5.89 -1.44 -15.77
C GLN A 109 -7.03 -0.56 -15.22
N ASP A 110 -7.02 -0.31 -13.91
CA ASP A 110 -7.95 0.62 -13.24
C ASP A 110 -7.95 2.03 -13.86
N ASN A 111 -6.76 2.53 -14.23
CA ASN A 111 -6.62 3.86 -14.82
C ASN A 111 -7.12 3.88 -16.28
N ASP A 112 -6.88 2.81 -17.04
CA ASP A 112 -7.30 2.70 -18.43
C ASP A 112 -8.83 2.61 -18.58
N GLU A 113 -9.52 1.89 -17.68
CA GLU A 113 -10.99 1.82 -17.65
C GLU A 113 -11.64 3.16 -17.28
N LYS A 114 -11.04 3.90 -16.33
CA LYS A 114 -11.49 5.26 -15.99
C LYS A 114 -11.27 6.24 -17.12
N ASN A 115 -10.20 6.08 -17.90
CA ASN A 115 -9.92 6.94 -19.03
C ASN A 115 -10.93 6.70 -20.18
N LYS A 116 -11.30 5.43 -20.44
CA LYS A 116 -12.34 5.06 -21.43
C LYS A 116 -13.73 5.59 -21.06
N SER A 117 -14.12 5.49 -19.79
CA SER A 117 -15.41 6.00 -19.32
C SER A 117 -15.50 7.53 -19.36
N ASN A 118 -14.40 8.25 -19.09
CA ASN A 118 -14.34 9.71 -19.27
C ASN A 118 -14.35 10.14 -20.74
N LEU A 119 -13.75 9.37 -21.66
CA LEU A 119 -13.79 9.67 -23.10
C LEU A 119 -15.21 9.54 -23.66
N ASN A 120 -15.96 8.53 -23.22
CA ASN A 120 -17.35 8.31 -23.65
C ASN A 120 -18.33 9.42 -23.22
N TYR A 121 -18.03 10.17 -22.15
CA TYR A 121 -18.84 11.32 -21.73
C TYR A 121 -18.56 12.60 -22.52
N LYS A 122 -17.46 12.66 -23.28
CA LYS A 122 -17.02 13.86 -24.00
C LYS A 122 -17.42 13.87 -25.48
N ILE A 123 -18.03 12.78 -25.98
CA ILE A 123 -18.45 12.59 -27.37
C ILE A 123 -20.00 12.61 -27.48
N LYS A 124 -20.71 13.11 -26.47
CA LYS A 124 -22.16 13.36 -26.50
C LYS A 124 -22.46 14.84 -26.38
#